data_AF-F8V3H6-F1
#
_entry.id   AF-F8V3H6-F1
#
_cell.length_a   1.000
_cell.length_b   1.000
_cell.length_c   1.000
_cell.angle_alpha   90.00
_cell.angle_beta   90.00
_cell.angle_gamma   90.00
#
_symmetry.space_group_name_H-M   'P 1'
#
loop_
_entity.id
_entity.type
_entity.pdbx_description
1 polymer ?
#
loop_
_entity_poly.entity_id
_entity_poly.type
_entity_poly.pdbx_seq_one_letter_code
_entity_poly.pdbx_strand_id
1 'polypeptide(L)'
;GKYVVNGGISVWTLLDAYERNPSAFADGALNIPESGNGVADILDEARWEMEFLLSMQVPEGQPLAGMAHHKLHGLKWDAMPGLPPAESTTRFLFPPSTAATLNLAATAAQCARIWKSIDAEFSARCLASAEKAWQAANANPAMLAAEFPELGGGAYGDGNVSDEFYWAAAELYLTTGKPEYQTSYTSSADNLSAKAMFWADTAALGTISLAVVGKDAAARSAVVTAADIVMSTMYSGSNGYFSPLASNNYAWGSNADALNRAIMLALAYDFSGEARYLDAATEVMNYELGRNALNFSFVSGYGTQSLAHPHHRFWANQPANGFPPPPPGVLSGGPNGNPSDPAAIDAGLVGKPPAKSYMDDFDSYSTNEVAINWNAPLA
;
A
#
# COMPACT_ATOMS: atom_id res chain seq x y z
N GLY A 1 5.76 -7.19 -11.87
CA GLY A 1 4.62 -6.73 -12.70
C GLY A 1 4.30 -5.29 -12.36
N LYS A 2 3.18 -4.76 -12.84
CA LYS A 2 2.56 -3.51 -12.37
C LYS A 2 1.08 -3.81 -12.08
N TYR A 3 0.54 -3.37 -10.94
CA TYR A 3 -0.74 -3.86 -10.43
C TYR A 3 -1.57 -2.69 -9.92
N VAL A 4 -2.81 -2.54 -10.42
CA VAL A 4 -3.65 -1.38 -10.07
C VAL A 4 -4.11 -1.44 -8.61
N VAL A 5 -4.45 -2.63 -8.10
CA VAL A 5 -4.89 -2.79 -6.70
C VAL A 5 -3.77 -2.47 -5.71
N ASN A 6 -2.59 -3.05 -5.91
CA ASN A 6 -1.44 -2.78 -5.04
C ASN A 6 -0.89 -1.35 -5.21
N GLY A 7 -0.89 -0.84 -6.45
CA GLY A 7 -0.54 0.55 -6.75
C GLY A 7 -1.51 1.54 -6.09
N GLY A 8 -2.80 1.21 -6.04
CA GLY A 8 -3.86 2.05 -5.46
C GLY A 8 -3.61 2.40 -4.00
N ILE A 9 -3.44 1.40 -3.12
CA ILE A 9 -3.12 1.66 -1.71
C ILE A 9 -1.77 2.38 -1.54
N SER A 10 -0.78 2.08 -2.39
CA SER A 10 0.56 2.68 -2.30
C SER A 10 0.52 4.17 -2.62
N VAL A 11 -0.08 4.55 -3.76
CA VAL A 11 -0.19 5.95 -4.17
C VAL A 11 -1.13 6.72 -3.26
N TRP A 12 -2.21 6.09 -2.78
CA TRP A 12 -3.08 6.69 -1.76
C TRP A 12 -2.30 7.07 -0.52
N THR A 13 -1.41 6.20 -0.04
CA THR A 13 -0.64 6.44 1.20
C THR A 13 0.28 7.66 1.06
N LEU A 14 0.96 7.81 -0.08
CA LEU A 14 1.80 8.98 -0.35
C LEU A 14 0.98 10.27 -0.46
N LEU A 15 -0.18 10.21 -1.13
CA LEU A 15 -1.08 11.35 -1.26
C LEU A 15 -1.71 11.73 0.08
N ASP A 16 -2.09 10.76 0.92
CA ASP A 16 -2.63 10.97 2.26
C ASP A 16 -1.59 11.57 3.20
N ALA A 17 -0.34 11.10 3.14
CA ALA A 17 0.77 11.71 3.89
C ALA A 17 0.91 13.20 3.55
N TYR A 18 0.87 13.55 2.25
CA TYR A 18 0.86 14.94 1.81
C TYR A 18 -0.37 15.70 2.32
N GLU A 19 -1.59 15.16 2.19
CA GLU A 19 -2.82 15.85 2.64
C GLU A 19 -2.87 16.06 4.16
N ARG A 20 -2.33 15.11 4.93
CA ARG A 20 -2.20 15.19 6.38
C ARG A 20 -1.30 16.35 6.80
N ASN A 21 -0.15 16.53 6.14
CA ASN A 21 0.79 17.59 6.47
C ASN A 21 1.57 18.11 5.24
N PRO A 22 0.95 18.97 4.40
CA PRO A 22 1.61 19.45 3.17
C PRO A 22 2.92 20.18 3.44
N SER A 23 3.03 20.84 4.60
CA SER A 23 4.23 21.60 4.98
C SER A 23 5.45 20.74 5.31
N ALA A 24 5.27 19.43 5.52
CA ALA A 24 6.38 18.51 5.71
C ALA A 24 7.08 18.14 4.40
N PHE A 25 6.47 18.42 3.25
CA PHE A 25 6.96 18.01 1.95
C PHE A 25 7.27 19.24 1.10
N ALA A 26 8.50 19.33 0.63
CA ALA A 26 8.97 20.45 -0.18
C ALA A 26 9.40 19.97 -1.57
N ASP A 27 9.39 20.91 -2.51
CA ASP A 27 10.10 20.78 -3.78
C ASP A 27 11.61 20.67 -3.53
N GLY A 28 12.29 19.77 -4.24
CA GLY A 28 13.72 19.51 -4.15
C GLY A 28 14.14 18.74 -2.89
N ALA A 29 13.19 18.13 -2.18
CA ALA A 29 13.47 17.32 -0.99
C ALA A 29 13.99 15.91 -1.33
N LEU A 30 13.65 15.38 -2.50
CA LEU A 30 14.09 14.10 -3.01
C LEU A 30 15.15 14.30 -4.11
N ASN A 31 15.76 13.20 -4.56
CA ASN A 31 16.71 13.20 -5.67
C ASN A 31 16.06 12.52 -6.88
N ILE A 32 14.98 13.13 -7.39
CA ILE A 32 14.21 12.67 -8.54
C ILE A 32 14.37 13.65 -9.72
N PRO A 33 14.13 13.22 -10.97
CA PRO A 33 14.23 14.10 -12.14
C PRO A 33 13.36 15.36 -12.07
N GLU A 34 12.24 15.29 -11.37
CA GLU A 34 11.23 16.34 -11.23
C GLU A 34 11.61 17.41 -10.20
N SER A 35 12.58 17.14 -9.32
CA SER A 35 13.02 18.06 -8.28
C SER A 35 13.42 19.44 -8.84
N GLY A 36 12.83 20.50 -8.30
CA GLY A 36 12.99 21.89 -8.74
C GLY A 36 11.90 22.37 -9.72
N ASN A 37 10.82 21.61 -9.91
CA ASN A 37 9.70 21.97 -10.80
C ASN A 37 8.64 22.87 -10.13
N GLY A 38 8.77 23.18 -8.83
CA GLY A 38 7.80 23.94 -8.04
C GLY A 38 6.67 23.11 -7.41
N VAL A 39 6.73 21.78 -7.49
CA VAL A 39 5.79 20.82 -6.89
C VAL A 39 6.51 20.05 -5.78
N ALA A 40 5.80 19.64 -4.73
CA ALA A 40 6.40 18.81 -3.70
C ALA A 40 6.81 17.45 -4.29
N ASP A 41 8.07 17.04 -4.13
CA ASP A 41 8.63 15.85 -4.79
C ASP A 41 7.84 14.55 -4.49
N ILE A 42 7.20 14.44 -3.32
CA ILE A 42 6.32 13.30 -2.99
C ILE A 42 5.11 13.22 -3.95
N LEU A 43 4.60 14.36 -4.40
CA LEU A 43 3.50 14.41 -5.36
C LEU A 43 3.97 14.05 -6.76
N ASP A 44 5.20 14.40 -7.14
CA ASP A 44 5.79 13.97 -8.41
C ASP A 44 5.97 12.45 -8.45
N GLU A 45 6.48 11.85 -7.37
CA GLU A 45 6.55 10.40 -7.24
C GLU A 45 5.15 9.75 -7.28
N ALA A 46 4.17 10.32 -6.58
CA ALA A 46 2.79 9.83 -6.62
C ALA A 46 2.15 9.98 -8.01
N ARG A 47 2.47 11.06 -8.74
CA ARG A 47 1.99 11.30 -10.11
C ARG A 47 2.47 10.21 -11.06
N TRP A 48 3.69 9.69 -10.88
CA TRP A 48 4.22 8.61 -11.70
C TRP A 48 3.30 7.37 -11.68
N GLU A 49 2.91 6.92 -10.49
CA GLU A 49 1.97 5.80 -10.35
C GLU A 49 0.56 6.20 -10.82
N MET A 50 0.08 7.40 -10.52
CA MET A 50 -1.22 7.87 -11.02
C MET A 50 -1.32 7.88 -12.54
N GLU A 51 -0.28 8.30 -13.27
CA GLU A 51 -0.27 8.23 -14.73
C GLU A 51 -0.36 6.79 -15.24
N PHE A 52 0.29 5.84 -14.55
CA PHE A 52 0.12 4.43 -14.82
C PHE A 52 -1.32 3.96 -14.53
N LEU A 53 -1.91 4.26 -13.37
CA LEU A 53 -3.28 3.85 -13.03
C LEU A 53 -4.30 4.41 -14.04
N LEU A 54 -4.18 5.69 -14.43
CA LEU A 54 -5.00 6.31 -15.47
C LEU A 54 -4.86 5.60 -16.82
N SER A 55 -3.65 5.14 -17.18
CA SER A 55 -3.41 4.40 -18.42
C SER A 55 -4.00 2.99 -18.44
N MET A 56 -4.32 2.43 -17.26
CA MET A 56 -4.93 1.11 -17.12
C MET A 56 -6.45 1.12 -17.30
N GLN A 57 -7.07 2.30 -17.42
CA GLN A 57 -8.50 2.43 -17.70
C GLN A 57 -8.83 2.01 -19.13
N VAL A 58 -9.82 1.14 -19.29
CA VAL A 58 -10.33 0.69 -20.59
C VAL A 58 -10.94 1.89 -21.32
N PRO A 59 -10.49 2.22 -22.55
CA PRO A 59 -10.93 3.42 -23.25
C PRO A 59 -12.38 3.30 -23.76
N GLU A 60 -12.99 4.46 -24.01
CA GLU A 60 -14.32 4.56 -24.62
C GLU A 60 -14.42 3.76 -25.93
N GLY A 61 -15.60 3.16 -26.15
CA GLY A 61 -15.87 2.35 -27.35
C GLY A 61 -15.29 0.93 -27.31
N GLN A 62 -14.53 0.55 -26.28
CA GLN A 62 -14.12 -0.83 -26.02
C GLN A 62 -15.09 -1.54 -25.07
N PRO A 63 -15.18 -2.89 -25.11
CA PRO A 63 -15.89 -3.65 -24.09
C PRO A 63 -15.35 -3.33 -22.70
N LEU A 64 -16.22 -3.09 -21.72
CA LEU A 64 -15.86 -2.70 -20.34
C LEU A 64 -15.23 -1.29 -20.21
N ALA A 65 -15.51 -0.37 -21.14
CA ALA A 65 -15.09 1.03 -21.05
C ALA A 65 -15.31 1.62 -19.65
N GLY A 66 -14.30 2.31 -19.13
CA GLY A 66 -14.27 2.89 -17.79
C GLY A 66 -13.76 1.96 -16.68
N MET A 67 -13.81 0.62 -16.85
CA MET A 67 -13.17 -0.32 -15.92
C MET A 67 -11.64 -0.20 -16.01
N ALA A 68 -10.91 -0.61 -14.97
CA ALA A 68 -9.45 -0.65 -14.98
C ALA A 68 -8.92 -2.09 -15.07
N HIS A 69 -7.96 -2.31 -15.97
CA HIS A 69 -7.19 -3.55 -16.05
C HIS A 69 -6.55 -3.86 -14.69
N HIS A 70 -6.68 -5.10 -14.21
CA HIS A 70 -6.23 -5.42 -12.85
C HIS A 70 -4.71 -5.30 -12.67
N LYS A 71 -3.97 -5.76 -13.70
CA LYS A 71 -2.50 -5.82 -13.67
C LYS A 71 -1.91 -5.96 -15.08
N LEU A 72 -0.60 -5.74 -15.16
CA LEU A 72 0.22 -5.97 -16.34
C LEU A 72 1.53 -6.67 -15.94
N HIS A 73 1.77 -7.84 -16.54
CA HIS A 73 3.03 -8.57 -16.37
C HIS A 73 3.27 -9.56 -17.53
N GLY A 74 4.39 -10.27 -17.48
CA GLY A 74 4.71 -11.33 -18.45
C GLY A 74 4.00 -12.65 -18.13
N LEU A 75 3.92 -13.55 -19.12
CA LEU A 75 3.29 -14.86 -18.95
C LEU A 75 4.06 -15.81 -18.04
N LYS A 76 5.34 -15.57 -17.79
CA LYS A 76 6.18 -16.39 -16.90
C LYS A 76 6.94 -15.50 -15.95
N TRP A 77 7.28 -16.05 -14.78
CA TRP A 77 8.18 -15.38 -13.85
C TRP A 77 9.56 -15.27 -14.48
N ASP A 78 10.12 -14.07 -14.49
CA ASP A 78 11.50 -13.88 -14.92
C ASP A 78 12.44 -14.53 -13.90
N ALA A 79 13.53 -15.12 -14.42
CA ALA A 79 14.59 -15.71 -13.61
C ALA A 79 15.26 -14.66 -12.69
N MET A 80 15.90 -15.16 -11.63
CA MET A 80 16.60 -14.34 -10.65
C MET A 80 18.05 -14.80 -10.45
N PRO A 81 19.00 -13.87 -10.23
CA PRO A 81 18.85 -12.42 -10.37
C PRO A 81 18.74 -11.98 -11.85
N GLY A 82 18.21 -10.78 -12.09
CA GLY A 82 18.02 -10.25 -13.44
C GLY A 82 17.72 -8.75 -13.46
N LEU A 83 18.25 -8.04 -14.45
CA LEU A 83 17.85 -6.66 -14.70
C LEU A 83 16.62 -6.67 -15.62
N PRO A 84 15.48 -6.06 -15.22
CA PRO A 84 14.34 -5.93 -16.11
C PRO A 84 14.75 -5.15 -17.38
N PRO A 85 14.38 -5.60 -18.58
CA PRO A 85 14.65 -4.83 -19.79
C PRO A 85 13.81 -3.55 -19.80
N ALA A 86 14.35 -2.48 -20.38
CA ALA A 86 13.61 -1.23 -20.56
C ALA A 86 12.37 -1.42 -21.46
N GLU A 87 12.45 -2.33 -22.44
CA GLU A 87 11.35 -2.72 -23.33
C GLU A 87 11.16 -4.24 -23.35
N SER A 88 9.91 -4.71 -23.29
CA SER A 88 9.57 -6.13 -23.36
C SER A 88 8.35 -6.35 -24.25
N THR A 89 8.49 -7.23 -25.23
CA THR A 89 7.40 -7.65 -26.15
C THR A 89 6.51 -8.74 -25.57
N THR A 90 6.73 -9.15 -24.32
CA THR A 90 6.06 -10.29 -23.69
C THR A 90 5.16 -9.90 -22.52
N ARG A 91 4.76 -8.62 -22.42
CA ARG A 91 3.85 -8.13 -21.36
C ARG A 91 2.41 -8.07 -21.85
N PHE A 92 1.48 -8.44 -20.98
CA PHE A 92 0.07 -8.52 -21.30
C PHE A 92 -0.74 -7.75 -20.26
N LEU A 93 -1.82 -7.11 -20.72
CA LEU A 93 -2.87 -6.60 -19.86
C LEU A 93 -3.75 -7.77 -19.41
N PHE A 94 -3.95 -7.88 -18.10
CA PHE A 94 -4.87 -8.85 -17.52
C PHE A 94 -6.29 -8.26 -17.48
N PRO A 95 -7.34 -9.10 -17.43
CA PRO A 95 -8.72 -8.63 -17.43
C PRO A 95 -8.98 -7.53 -16.38
N PRO A 96 -9.88 -6.58 -16.66
CA PRO A 96 -10.34 -5.64 -15.65
C PRO A 96 -10.96 -6.34 -14.44
N SER A 97 -10.87 -5.69 -13.28
CA SER A 97 -11.60 -6.11 -12.08
C SER A 97 -12.28 -4.92 -11.39
N THR A 98 -13.33 -5.21 -10.63
CA THR A 98 -14.06 -4.20 -9.85
C THR A 98 -13.13 -3.55 -8.82
N ALA A 99 -12.34 -4.33 -8.07
CA ALA A 99 -11.36 -3.81 -7.11
C ALA A 99 -10.37 -2.82 -7.76
N ALA A 100 -9.78 -3.18 -8.90
CA ALA A 100 -8.87 -2.30 -9.63
C ALA A 100 -9.56 -1.02 -10.12
N THR A 101 -10.79 -1.15 -10.59
CA THR A 101 -11.60 0.00 -11.05
C THR A 101 -11.90 0.96 -9.90
N LEU A 102 -12.22 0.44 -8.71
CA LEU A 102 -12.52 1.25 -7.54
C LEU A 102 -11.26 1.85 -6.91
N ASN A 103 -10.13 1.14 -6.92
CA ASN A 103 -8.81 1.68 -6.56
C ASN A 103 -8.47 2.89 -7.46
N LEU A 104 -8.69 2.77 -8.78
CA LEU A 104 -8.53 3.88 -9.71
C LEU A 104 -9.51 5.01 -9.38
N ALA A 105 -10.79 4.72 -9.12
CA ALA A 105 -11.79 5.74 -8.80
C ALA A 105 -11.40 6.55 -7.56
N ALA A 106 -10.98 5.86 -6.49
CA ALA A 106 -10.60 6.45 -5.23
C ALA A 106 -9.35 7.35 -5.36
N THR A 107 -8.27 6.80 -5.89
CA THR A 107 -6.99 7.51 -6.04
C THR A 107 -7.06 8.64 -7.08
N ALA A 108 -7.83 8.48 -8.16
CA ALA A 108 -8.04 9.54 -9.13
C ALA A 108 -8.92 10.69 -8.56
N ALA A 109 -9.88 10.39 -7.69
CA ALA A 109 -10.61 11.45 -6.97
C ALA A 109 -9.67 12.22 -6.01
N GLN A 110 -8.83 11.51 -5.25
CA GLN A 110 -7.80 12.13 -4.40
C GLN A 110 -6.80 12.96 -5.20
N CYS A 111 -6.27 12.43 -6.29
CA CYS A 111 -5.45 13.17 -7.25
C CYS A 111 -6.14 14.47 -7.68
N ALA A 112 -7.41 14.41 -8.08
CA ALA A 112 -8.11 15.57 -8.60
C ALA A 112 -8.18 16.74 -7.60
N ARG A 113 -8.47 16.47 -6.32
CA ARG A 113 -8.53 17.55 -5.31
C ARG A 113 -7.16 18.13 -4.97
N ILE A 114 -6.12 17.30 -4.87
CA ILE A 114 -4.75 17.74 -4.57
C ILE A 114 -4.21 18.62 -5.69
N TRP A 115 -4.35 18.16 -6.93
CA TRP A 115 -3.73 18.81 -8.09
C TRP A 115 -4.51 20.02 -8.61
N LYS A 116 -5.70 20.32 -8.07
CA LYS A 116 -6.59 21.38 -8.57
C LYS A 116 -5.92 22.75 -8.75
N SER A 117 -4.99 23.09 -7.85
CA SER A 117 -4.24 24.36 -7.88
C SER A 117 -2.79 24.23 -8.35
N ILE A 118 -2.34 23.00 -8.60
CA ILE A 118 -0.96 22.67 -9.00
C ILE A 118 -0.90 22.46 -10.52
N ASP A 119 -1.78 21.59 -11.04
CA ASP A 119 -1.95 21.28 -12.46
C ASP A 119 -3.44 21.03 -12.72
N ALA A 120 -4.14 22.08 -13.18
CA ALA A 120 -5.59 22.04 -13.37
C ALA A 120 -6.01 21.07 -14.49
N GLU A 121 -5.17 20.85 -15.50
CA GLU A 121 -5.47 19.90 -16.58
C GLU A 121 -5.36 18.46 -16.07
N PHE A 122 -4.29 18.15 -15.34
CA PHE A 122 -4.12 16.84 -14.72
C PHE A 122 -5.22 16.55 -13.68
N SER A 123 -5.56 17.55 -12.86
CA SER A 123 -6.69 17.48 -11.92
C SER A 123 -8.02 17.13 -12.62
N ALA A 124 -8.34 17.81 -13.72
CA ALA A 124 -9.56 17.55 -14.48
C ALA A 124 -9.57 16.15 -15.12
N ARG A 125 -8.42 15.69 -15.63
CA ARG A 125 -8.26 14.32 -16.16
C ARG A 125 -8.46 13.27 -15.07
N CYS A 126 -7.88 13.48 -13.90
CA CYS A 126 -8.06 12.62 -12.73
C CYS A 126 -9.55 12.53 -12.34
N LEU A 127 -10.25 13.67 -12.21
CA LEU A 127 -11.67 13.66 -11.83
C LEU A 127 -12.55 12.94 -12.87
N ALA A 128 -12.34 13.22 -14.15
CA ALA A 128 -13.10 12.58 -15.21
C ALA A 128 -12.88 11.05 -15.24
N SER A 129 -11.65 10.60 -15.01
CA SER A 129 -11.35 9.16 -14.90
C SER A 129 -12.02 8.53 -13.68
N ALA A 130 -12.00 9.22 -12.54
CA ALA A 130 -12.60 8.76 -11.29
C ALA A 130 -14.11 8.52 -11.42
N GLU A 131 -14.85 9.49 -11.97
CA GLU A 131 -16.30 9.39 -12.14
C GLU A 131 -16.68 8.29 -13.15
N LYS A 132 -15.90 8.12 -14.22
CA LYS A 132 -16.09 7.02 -15.18
C LYS A 132 -15.83 5.65 -14.56
N ALA A 133 -14.77 5.52 -13.77
CA ALA A 133 -14.44 4.29 -13.07
C ALA A 133 -15.54 3.92 -12.07
N TRP A 134 -16.04 4.88 -11.30
CA TRP A 134 -17.18 4.68 -10.42
C TRP A 134 -18.42 4.15 -11.14
N GLN A 135 -18.80 4.78 -12.26
CA GLN A 135 -19.95 4.35 -13.06
C GLN A 135 -19.76 2.93 -13.61
N ALA A 136 -18.56 2.63 -14.14
CA ALA A 136 -18.23 1.33 -14.68
C ALA A 136 -18.24 0.23 -13.61
N ALA A 137 -17.70 0.51 -12.42
CA ALA A 137 -17.73 -0.42 -11.29
C ALA A 137 -19.15 -0.71 -10.81
N ASN A 138 -20.04 0.31 -10.74
CA ASN A 138 -21.44 0.10 -10.39
C ASN A 138 -22.20 -0.74 -11.44
N ALA A 139 -21.81 -0.65 -12.72
CA ALA A 139 -22.35 -1.49 -13.78
C ALA A 139 -21.78 -2.92 -13.76
N ASN A 140 -20.62 -3.13 -13.15
CA ASN A 140 -19.90 -4.41 -13.06
C ASN A 140 -19.43 -4.69 -11.62
N PRO A 141 -20.32 -4.79 -10.62
CA PRO A 141 -19.94 -4.74 -9.21
C PRO A 141 -19.32 -6.04 -8.66
N ALA A 142 -19.38 -7.14 -9.42
CA ALA A 142 -18.90 -8.46 -9.00
C ALA A 142 -17.89 -9.07 -9.99
N MET A 143 -17.22 -8.23 -10.78
CA MET A 143 -16.16 -8.67 -11.69
C MET A 143 -14.85 -8.81 -10.92
N LEU A 144 -14.74 -9.88 -10.15
CA LEU A 144 -13.56 -10.17 -9.32
C LEU A 144 -12.33 -10.48 -10.19
N ALA A 145 -11.14 -10.33 -9.61
CA ALA A 145 -9.89 -10.57 -10.32
C ALA A 145 -9.81 -12.03 -10.80
N ALA A 146 -9.48 -12.21 -12.08
CA ALA A 146 -9.22 -13.54 -12.63
C ALA A 146 -7.85 -14.05 -12.17
N GLU A 147 -7.81 -15.26 -11.62
CA GLU A 147 -6.57 -15.90 -11.17
C GLU A 147 -5.95 -16.76 -12.27
N PHE A 148 -4.66 -16.56 -12.49
CA PHE A 148 -3.84 -17.30 -13.45
C PHE A 148 -2.55 -17.76 -12.74
N PRO A 149 -2.63 -18.73 -11.82
CA PRO A 149 -1.51 -19.12 -10.96
C PRO A 149 -0.29 -19.64 -11.74
N GLU A 150 -0.51 -20.13 -12.96
CA GLU A 150 0.55 -20.57 -13.88
C GLU A 150 1.31 -19.42 -14.55
N LEU A 151 0.85 -18.16 -14.42
CA LEU A 151 1.42 -17.00 -15.08
C LEU A 151 2.35 -16.18 -14.17
N GLY A 152 3.19 -15.34 -14.78
CA GLY A 152 4.34 -14.67 -14.19
C GLY A 152 4.08 -13.49 -13.25
N GLY A 153 3.05 -13.54 -12.41
CA GLY A 153 2.76 -12.44 -11.48
C GLY A 153 1.72 -12.78 -10.42
N GLY A 154 1.87 -12.16 -9.25
CA GLY A 154 0.97 -12.31 -8.11
C GLY A 154 -0.49 -12.06 -8.45
N ALA A 155 -1.39 -12.80 -7.81
CA ALA A 155 -2.83 -12.77 -8.09
C ALA A 155 -3.45 -11.42 -7.73
N TYR A 156 -3.19 -10.92 -6.51
CA TYR A 156 -3.91 -9.79 -5.90
C TYR A 156 -5.44 -9.96 -5.99
N GLY A 157 -5.89 -11.20 -5.79
CA GLY A 157 -7.30 -11.57 -5.83
C GLY A 157 -8.01 -11.17 -4.55
N ASP A 158 -9.26 -10.74 -4.70
CA ASP A 158 -10.16 -10.41 -3.60
C ASP A 158 -11.56 -10.96 -3.90
N GLY A 159 -12.17 -11.58 -2.88
CA GLY A 159 -13.51 -12.12 -2.90
C GLY A 159 -14.59 -11.13 -2.46
N ASN A 160 -14.19 -10.02 -1.84
CA ASN A 160 -15.04 -8.92 -1.42
C ASN A 160 -14.60 -7.63 -2.13
N VAL A 161 -15.53 -6.72 -2.40
CA VAL A 161 -15.18 -5.38 -2.90
C VAL A 161 -16.02 -4.27 -2.25
N SER A 162 -16.71 -4.59 -1.15
CA SER A 162 -17.59 -3.63 -0.46
C SER A 162 -16.79 -2.48 0.15
N ASP A 163 -15.59 -2.78 0.62
CA ASP A 163 -14.64 -1.84 1.19
C ASP A 163 -14.04 -0.90 0.13
N GLU A 164 -13.72 -1.37 -1.09
CA GLU A 164 -13.31 -0.45 -2.15
C GLU A 164 -14.46 0.45 -2.62
N PHE A 165 -15.71 -0.06 -2.63
CA PHE A 165 -16.86 0.79 -2.93
C PHE A 165 -17.02 1.88 -1.87
N TYR A 166 -16.84 1.54 -0.59
CA TYR A 166 -16.84 2.51 0.51
C TYR A 166 -15.73 3.55 0.33
N TRP A 167 -14.49 3.10 0.10
CA TRP A 167 -13.33 3.97 -0.08
C TRP A 167 -13.51 4.91 -1.27
N ALA A 168 -13.83 4.39 -2.46
CA ALA A 168 -14.02 5.21 -3.65
C ALA A 168 -15.15 6.24 -3.47
N ALA A 169 -16.26 5.86 -2.82
CA ALA A 169 -17.35 6.78 -2.53
C ALA A 169 -16.92 7.91 -1.55
N ALA A 170 -16.13 7.58 -0.53
CA ALA A 170 -15.60 8.59 0.39
C ALA A 170 -14.71 9.60 -0.35
N GLU A 171 -13.78 9.13 -1.18
CA GLU A 171 -12.86 10.01 -1.94
C GLU A 171 -13.60 10.88 -2.97
N LEU A 172 -14.57 10.30 -3.69
CA LEU A 172 -15.41 11.03 -4.65
C LEU A 172 -16.27 12.07 -3.96
N TYR A 173 -16.83 11.75 -2.78
CA TYR A 173 -17.57 12.73 -1.99
C TYR A 173 -16.68 13.89 -1.53
N LEU A 174 -15.51 13.61 -0.96
CA LEU A 174 -14.57 14.63 -0.50
C LEU A 174 -14.10 15.56 -1.63
N THR A 175 -14.03 15.02 -2.85
CA THR A 175 -13.57 15.75 -4.03
C THR A 175 -14.67 16.59 -4.68
N THR A 176 -15.91 16.09 -4.70
CA THR A 176 -17.01 16.66 -5.51
C THR A 176 -18.16 17.26 -4.71
N GLY A 177 -18.34 16.83 -3.46
CA GLY A 177 -19.50 17.17 -2.62
C GLY A 177 -20.84 16.59 -3.10
N LYS A 178 -20.83 15.67 -4.08
CA LYS A 178 -22.07 15.13 -4.65
C LYS A 178 -22.81 14.17 -3.68
N PRO A 179 -24.12 14.34 -3.46
CA PRO A 179 -24.88 13.55 -2.47
C PRO A 179 -24.94 12.04 -2.72
N GLU A 180 -24.83 11.60 -3.98
CA GLU A 180 -24.87 10.18 -4.32
C GLU A 180 -23.71 9.41 -3.70
N TYR A 181 -22.51 10.00 -3.67
CA TYR A 181 -21.33 9.38 -3.06
C TYR A 181 -21.47 9.34 -1.54
N GLN A 182 -22.03 10.40 -0.94
CA GLN A 182 -22.34 10.43 0.48
C GLN A 182 -23.30 9.32 0.87
N THR A 183 -24.39 9.19 0.13
CA THR A 183 -25.39 8.14 0.35
C THR A 183 -24.73 6.77 0.24
N SER A 184 -23.87 6.56 -0.76
CA SER A 184 -23.15 5.30 -0.94
C SER A 184 -22.27 4.95 0.26
N TYR A 185 -21.34 5.82 0.69
CA TYR A 185 -20.41 5.45 1.77
C TYR A 185 -21.13 5.35 3.13
N THR A 186 -22.12 6.19 3.41
CA THR A 186 -22.86 6.16 4.68
C THR A 186 -23.72 4.90 4.83
N SER A 187 -24.19 4.33 3.71
CA SER A 187 -24.99 3.09 3.69
C SER A 187 -24.15 1.80 3.68
N SER A 188 -22.83 1.92 3.52
CA SER A 188 -21.94 0.76 3.51
C SER A 188 -21.88 0.06 4.87
N ALA A 189 -21.76 -1.27 4.85
CA ALA A 189 -21.47 -2.05 6.05
C ALA A 189 -20.06 -1.75 6.61
N ASP A 190 -19.17 -1.23 5.76
CA ASP A 190 -17.79 -0.87 6.11
C ASP A 190 -17.66 0.58 6.62
N ASN A 191 -18.79 1.30 6.75
CA ASN A 191 -18.78 2.69 7.17
C ASN A 191 -18.09 2.88 8.53
N LEU A 192 -17.08 3.74 8.56
CA LEU A 192 -16.23 4.03 9.71
C LEU A 192 -15.40 2.82 10.21
N SER A 193 -15.22 1.78 9.38
CA SER A 193 -14.24 0.74 9.65
C SER A 193 -12.84 1.36 9.60
N ALA A 194 -12.09 1.23 10.68
CA ALA A 194 -10.71 1.70 10.83
C ALA A 194 -9.75 0.55 11.18
N LYS A 195 -10.06 -0.67 10.73
CA LYS A 195 -9.14 -1.82 10.87
C LYS A 195 -7.85 -1.52 10.10
N ALA A 196 -6.73 -2.10 10.53
CA ALA A 196 -5.46 -1.94 9.82
C ALA A 196 -5.64 -2.37 8.36
N MET A 197 -5.43 -1.44 7.44
CA MET A 197 -5.65 -1.63 6.00
C MET A 197 -4.58 -2.55 5.40
N PHE A 198 -4.95 -3.21 4.31
CA PHE A 198 -4.00 -3.79 3.36
C PHE A 198 -4.61 -3.73 1.96
N TRP A 199 -3.91 -4.26 0.96
CA TRP A 199 -4.33 -4.12 -0.44
C TRP A 199 -5.70 -4.74 -0.79
N ALA A 200 -6.28 -5.59 0.08
CA ALA A 200 -7.60 -6.23 -0.07
C ALA A 200 -8.56 -5.97 1.13
N ASP A 201 -8.22 -5.03 2.00
CA ASP A 201 -9.18 -4.44 2.96
C ASP A 201 -8.86 -2.95 3.05
N THR A 202 -9.61 -2.19 2.28
CA THR A 202 -9.36 -0.79 1.96
C THR A 202 -10.30 0.16 2.70
N ALA A 203 -11.18 -0.36 3.57
CA ALA A 203 -12.19 0.48 4.22
C ALA A 203 -11.56 1.58 5.07
N ALA A 204 -10.48 1.27 5.77
CA ALA A 204 -9.74 2.24 6.56
C ALA A 204 -9.23 3.43 5.75
N LEU A 205 -8.92 3.26 4.47
CA LEU A 205 -8.45 4.35 3.59
C LEU A 205 -9.53 5.44 3.48
N GLY A 206 -10.79 5.04 3.22
CA GLY A 206 -11.94 5.95 3.19
C GLY A 206 -12.20 6.61 4.54
N THR A 207 -12.13 5.86 5.64
CA THR A 207 -12.32 6.40 6.99
C THR A 207 -11.24 7.43 7.35
N ILE A 208 -9.98 7.16 7.00
CA ILE A 208 -8.86 8.10 7.21
C ILE A 208 -9.09 9.38 6.41
N SER A 209 -9.43 9.30 5.12
CA SER A 209 -9.71 10.49 4.31
C SER A 209 -10.86 11.33 4.87
N LEU A 210 -11.93 10.70 5.37
CA LEU A 210 -13.01 11.40 6.06
C LEU A 210 -12.54 12.08 7.35
N ALA A 211 -11.63 11.45 8.11
CA ALA A 211 -11.09 11.99 9.35
C ALA A 211 -10.09 13.15 9.15
N VAL A 212 -9.20 13.02 8.15
CA VAL A 212 -8.12 13.96 7.83
C VAL A 212 -8.66 15.13 7.02
N VAL A 213 -9.19 14.86 5.82
CA VAL A 213 -9.65 15.87 4.87
C VAL A 213 -11.06 16.35 5.24
N GLY A 214 -11.97 15.41 5.47
CA GLY A 214 -13.37 15.71 5.83
C GLY A 214 -13.53 16.30 7.23
N LYS A 215 -12.53 16.10 8.11
CA LYS A 215 -12.56 16.48 9.53
C LYS A 215 -13.78 15.91 10.27
N ASP A 216 -14.28 14.77 9.81
CA ASP A 216 -15.45 14.11 10.39
C ASP A 216 -15.12 13.59 11.80
N ALA A 217 -15.93 13.99 12.78
CA ALA A 217 -15.67 13.66 14.17
C ALA A 217 -15.87 12.17 14.48
N ALA A 218 -16.80 11.50 13.81
CA ALA A 218 -17.04 10.08 14.01
C ALA A 218 -15.91 9.24 13.40
N ALA A 219 -15.41 9.63 12.21
CA ALA A 219 -14.24 9.02 11.59
C ALA A 219 -12.98 9.17 12.45
N ARG A 220 -12.73 10.37 13.00
CA ARG A 220 -11.62 10.58 13.95
C ARG A 220 -11.75 9.69 15.18
N SER A 221 -12.95 9.58 15.75
CA SER A 221 -13.21 8.69 16.89
C SER A 221 -12.99 7.21 16.54
N ALA A 222 -13.32 6.78 15.32
CA ALA A 222 -13.09 5.42 14.86
C ALA A 222 -11.59 5.11 14.75
N VAL A 223 -10.80 6.04 14.20
CA VAL A 223 -9.32 5.92 14.13
C VAL A 223 -8.69 5.84 15.52
N VAL A 224 -9.11 6.71 16.46
CA VAL A 224 -8.63 6.67 17.85
C VAL A 224 -8.97 5.33 18.52
N THR A 225 -10.18 4.81 18.29
CA THR A 225 -10.59 3.49 18.81
C THR A 225 -9.73 2.35 18.23
N ALA A 226 -9.41 2.41 16.94
CA ALA A 226 -8.52 1.43 16.32
C ALA A 226 -7.10 1.50 16.90
N ALA A 227 -6.57 2.70 17.12
CA ALA A 227 -5.29 2.92 17.78
C ALA A 227 -5.24 2.35 19.21
N ASP A 228 -6.32 2.49 19.98
CA ASP A 228 -6.44 1.86 21.31
C ASP A 228 -6.38 0.33 21.23
N ILE A 229 -7.00 -0.28 20.21
CA ILE A 229 -6.93 -1.73 19.97
C ILE A 229 -5.48 -2.15 19.64
N VAL A 230 -4.77 -1.39 18.82
CA VAL A 230 -3.35 -1.65 18.52
C VAL A 230 -2.51 -1.61 19.81
N MET A 231 -2.66 -0.56 20.63
CA MET A 231 -1.96 -0.44 21.91
C MET A 231 -2.28 -1.60 22.86
N SER A 232 -3.52 -2.08 22.89
CA SER A 232 -3.89 -3.23 23.72
C SER A 232 -3.12 -4.51 23.35
N THR A 233 -2.78 -4.67 22.07
CA THR A 233 -1.94 -5.77 21.58
C THR A 233 -0.48 -5.56 21.96
N MET A 234 0.05 -4.35 21.74
CA MET A 234 1.44 -3.99 22.03
C MET A 234 1.80 -4.15 23.50
N TYR A 235 0.93 -3.67 24.39
CA TYR A 235 1.17 -3.65 25.84
C TYR A 235 0.54 -4.84 26.57
N SER A 236 0.11 -5.88 25.83
CA SER A 236 -0.27 -7.14 26.45
C SER A 236 0.95 -7.76 27.16
N GLY A 237 0.75 -8.32 28.36
CA GLY A 237 1.86 -8.88 29.17
C GLY A 237 2.60 -10.05 28.49
N SER A 238 2.05 -10.61 27.41
CA SER A 238 2.66 -11.64 26.58
C SER A 238 3.53 -11.10 25.44
N ASN A 239 3.51 -9.79 25.17
CA ASN A 239 4.23 -9.17 24.06
C ASN A 239 5.54 -8.53 24.52
N GLY A 240 6.63 -9.30 24.49
CA GLY A 240 7.94 -8.85 24.98
C GLY A 240 8.65 -7.82 24.08
N TYR A 241 8.18 -7.60 22.85
CA TYR A 241 8.81 -6.70 21.87
C TYR A 241 7.99 -5.43 21.59
N PHE A 242 6.82 -5.30 22.24
CA PHE A 242 5.82 -4.26 21.97
C PHE A 242 5.45 -4.17 20.48
N SER A 243 5.51 -5.31 19.77
CA SER A 243 5.12 -5.37 18.36
C SER A 243 3.62 -5.04 18.24
N PRO A 244 3.17 -4.30 17.21
CA PRO A 244 1.74 -4.07 16.99
C PRO A 244 1.01 -5.33 16.47
N LEU A 245 1.73 -6.43 16.26
CA LEU A 245 1.24 -7.68 15.67
C LEU A 245 0.94 -8.74 16.75
N ALA A 246 -0.21 -9.40 16.64
CA ALA A 246 -0.49 -10.66 17.33
C ALA A 246 0.02 -11.86 16.51
N SER A 247 0.01 -13.07 17.10
CA SER A 247 0.56 -14.27 16.46
C SER A 247 -0.03 -14.58 15.07
N ASN A 248 -1.31 -14.26 14.84
CA ASN A 248 -2.00 -14.44 13.57
C ASN A 248 -1.78 -13.31 12.57
N ASN A 249 -1.14 -12.20 12.97
CA ASN A 249 -0.79 -11.09 12.08
C ASN A 249 0.53 -11.29 11.33
N TYR A 250 1.34 -12.26 11.73
CA TYR A 250 2.57 -12.62 11.01
C TYR A 250 2.24 -13.38 9.72
N ALA A 251 1.67 -12.68 8.75
CA ALA A 251 1.41 -13.12 7.38
C ALA A 251 2.51 -12.60 6.42
N TRP A 252 2.38 -12.91 5.14
CA TRP A 252 3.26 -12.35 4.11
C TRP A 252 3.10 -10.81 4.06
N GLY A 253 4.18 -10.08 4.33
CA GLY A 253 4.15 -8.61 4.43
C GLY A 253 3.75 -8.10 5.81
N SER A 254 4.02 -8.84 6.88
CA SER A 254 3.65 -8.48 8.25
C SER A 254 4.22 -7.15 8.73
N ASN A 255 5.38 -6.72 8.23
CA ASN A 255 5.93 -5.40 8.54
C ASN A 255 5.05 -4.27 7.96
N ALA A 256 4.36 -4.50 6.84
CA ALA A 256 3.40 -3.53 6.33
C ALA A 256 2.12 -3.46 7.18
N ASP A 257 1.64 -4.58 7.74
CA ASP A 257 0.56 -4.56 8.75
C ASP A 257 1.00 -3.75 9.99
N ALA A 258 2.25 -3.91 10.42
CA ALA A 258 2.81 -3.14 11.52
C ALA A 258 2.83 -1.63 11.22
N LEU A 259 3.32 -1.22 10.06
CA LEU A 259 3.38 0.18 9.65
C LEU A 259 2.01 0.80 9.36
N ASN A 260 1.07 0.06 8.77
CA ASN A 260 -0.31 0.52 8.60
C ASN A 260 -0.99 0.78 9.96
N ARG A 261 -0.64 0.03 11.01
CA ARG A 261 -1.05 0.33 12.39
C ARG A 261 -0.34 1.56 12.96
N ALA A 262 0.93 1.80 12.58
CA ALA A 262 1.63 3.02 12.97
C ALA A 262 0.96 4.28 12.40
N ILE A 263 0.42 4.23 11.18
CA ILE A 263 -0.40 5.30 10.61
C ILE A 263 -1.60 5.60 11.52
N MET A 264 -2.33 4.57 11.96
CA MET A 264 -3.47 4.74 12.88
C MET A 264 -3.05 5.39 14.21
N LEU A 265 -1.91 4.95 14.78
CA LEU A 265 -1.36 5.52 16.02
C LEU A 265 -0.98 7.01 15.82
N ALA A 266 -0.30 7.34 14.72
CA ALA A 266 0.09 8.72 14.41
C ALA A 266 -1.13 9.63 14.22
N LEU A 267 -2.17 9.16 13.53
CA LEU A 267 -3.42 9.92 13.36
C LEU A 267 -4.18 10.07 14.68
N ALA A 268 -4.20 9.04 15.53
CA ALA A 268 -4.79 9.15 16.86
C ALA A 268 -4.08 10.20 17.72
N TYR A 269 -2.76 10.33 17.61
CA TYR A 269 -2.01 11.43 18.22
C TYR A 269 -2.48 12.79 17.69
N ASP A 270 -2.60 12.96 16.38
CA ASP A 270 -3.05 14.23 15.78
C ASP A 270 -4.45 14.63 16.25
N PHE A 271 -5.35 13.67 16.42
CA PHE A 271 -6.75 13.93 16.78
C PHE A 271 -6.97 14.12 18.29
N SER A 272 -6.16 13.50 19.14
CA SER A 272 -6.33 13.52 20.60
C SER A 272 -5.33 14.42 21.34
N GLY A 273 -4.13 14.61 20.78
CA GLY A 273 -2.99 15.21 21.46
C GLY A 273 -2.34 14.31 22.54
N GLU A 274 -2.79 13.05 22.68
CA GLU A 274 -2.28 12.15 23.71
C GLU A 274 -0.94 11.52 23.30
N ALA A 275 0.13 11.89 23.99
CA ALA A 275 1.51 11.44 23.69
C ALA A 275 1.67 9.91 23.64
N ARG A 276 0.82 9.15 24.36
CA ARG A 276 0.87 7.68 24.37
C ARG A 276 0.76 7.04 22.98
N TYR A 277 0.07 7.69 22.05
CA TYR A 277 -0.06 7.22 20.68
C TYR A 277 1.22 7.45 19.87
N LEU A 278 1.88 8.59 20.06
CA LEU A 278 3.18 8.88 19.44
C LEU A 278 4.28 7.95 20.00
N ASP A 279 4.26 7.70 21.31
CA ASP A 279 5.14 6.72 21.94
C ASP A 279 4.93 5.33 21.33
N ALA A 280 3.68 4.89 21.18
CA ALA A 280 3.37 3.63 20.54
C ALA A 280 3.80 3.58 19.06
N ALA A 281 3.60 4.64 18.28
CA ALA A 281 4.09 4.69 16.89
C ALA A 281 5.63 4.56 16.84
N THR A 282 6.34 5.18 17.78
CA THR A 282 7.79 5.03 17.95
C THR A 282 8.17 3.59 18.28
N GLU A 283 7.37 2.89 19.09
CA GLU A 283 7.61 1.49 19.40
C GLU A 283 7.44 0.54 18.21
N VAL A 284 6.58 0.89 17.24
CA VAL A 284 6.52 0.19 15.95
C VAL A 284 7.83 0.36 15.18
N MET A 285 8.36 1.58 15.08
CA MET A 285 9.66 1.82 14.43
C MET A 285 10.81 1.12 15.15
N ASN A 286 10.79 1.06 16.49
CA ASN A 286 11.76 0.27 17.24
C ASN A 286 11.71 -1.21 16.87
N TYR A 287 10.50 -1.77 16.67
CA TYR A 287 10.33 -3.14 16.18
C TYR A 287 10.92 -3.32 14.77
N GLU A 288 10.60 -2.42 13.83
CA GLU A 288 11.11 -2.48 12.44
C GLU A 288 12.64 -2.36 12.36
N LEU A 289 13.25 -1.57 13.25
CA LEU A 289 14.68 -1.26 13.25
C LEU A 289 15.53 -2.16 14.18
N GLY A 290 14.95 -3.23 14.73
CA GLY A 290 15.72 -4.29 15.39
C GLY A 290 15.28 -4.72 16.78
N ARG A 291 14.31 -4.04 17.42
CA ARG A 291 13.72 -4.51 18.68
C ARG A 291 12.64 -5.56 18.43
N ASN A 292 13.07 -6.68 17.85
CA ASN A 292 12.24 -7.82 17.51
C ASN A 292 12.94 -9.13 17.87
N ALA A 293 12.25 -10.25 17.65
CA ALA A 293 12.73 -11.58 18.07
C ALA A 293 13.97 -12.09 17.31
N LEU A 294 14.44 -11.35 16.31
CA LEU A 294 15.56 -11.66 15.45
C LEU A 294 16.75 -10.71 15.67
N ASN A 295 16.57 -9.62 16.43
CA ASN A 295 17.55 -8.54 16.55
C ASN A 295 18.00 -8.00 15.18
N PHE A 296 17.04 -7.82 14.28
CA PHE A 296 17.28 -7.55 12.86
C PHE A 296 16.50 -6.33 12.39
N SER A 297 17.14 -5.38 11.71
CA SER A 297 16.44 -4.27 11.05
C SER A 297 15.90 -4.73 9.70
N PHE A 298 14.60 -4.64 9.51
CA PHE A 298 13.95 -4.99 8.24
C PHE A 298 14.12 -3.92 7.16
N VAL A 299 14.79 -2.81 7.49
CA VAL A 299 15.04 -1.69 6.59
C VAL A 299 16.50 -1.71 6.13
N SER A 300 16.74 -1.80 4.83
CA SER A 300 18.08 -1.84 4.26
C SER A 300 18.88 -0.58 4.62
N GLY A 301 20.17 -0.75 4.96
CA GLY A 301 21.07 0.36 5.25
C GLY A 301 20.87 1.05 6.62
N TYR A 302 19.90 0.61 7.43
CA TYR A 302 19.68 1.12 8.78
C TYR A 302 19.84 0.01 9.82
N GLY A 303 20.60 0.28 10.89
CA GLY A 303 20.92 -0.69 11.95
C GLY A 303 22.24 -1.43 11.73
N THR A 304 22.69 -2.17 12.74
CA THR A 304 23.95 -2.94 12.70
C THR A 304 23.82 -4.30 12.04
N GLN A 305 22.59 -4.80 11.93
CA GLN A 305 22.22 -6.01 11.20
C GLN A 305 20.91 -5.70 10.47
N SER A 306 20.97 -5.55 9.15
CA SER A 306 19.87 -5.02 8.34
C SER A 306 19.66 -5.83 7.07
N LEU A 307 18.48 -5.68 6.45
CA LEU A 307 18.16 -6.22 5.13
C LEU A 307 19.30 -6.01 4.12
N ALA A 308 19.87 -7.12 3.64
CA ALA A 308 20.98 -7.12 2.69
C ALA A 308 20.72 -7.96 1.44
N HIS A 309 19.84 -8.96 1.50
CA HIS A 309 19.55 -9.89 0.40
C HIS A 309 18.04 -9.99 0.11
N PRO A 310 17.34 -8.88 -0.19
CA PRO A 310 15.92 -8.95 -0.50
C PRO A 310 15.65 -9.84 -1.71
N HIS A 311 14.48 -10.48 -1.74
CA HIS A 311 13.92 -11.08 -2.95
C HIS A 311 13.54 -9.96 -3.93
N HIS A 312 14.55 -9.45 -4.63
CA HIS A 312 14.43 -8.40 -5.63
C HIS A 312 15.35 -8.72 -6.82
N ARG A 313 14.78 -8.72 -8.03
CA ARG A 313 15.47 -9.16 -9.25
C ARG A 313 16.82 -8.46 -9.48
N PHE A 314 16.86 -7.15 -9.27
CA PHE A 314 18.06 -6.35 -9.50
C PHE A 314 18.94 -6.18 -8.26
N TRP A 315 18.35 -6.18 -7.07
CA TRP A 315 19.06 -5.88 -5.81
C TRP A 315 19.44 -7.13 -5.04
N ALA A 316 19.85 -8.17 -5.77
CA ALA A 316 20.17 -9.48 -5.19
C ALA A 316 21.47 -9.51 -4.38
N ASN A 317 22.21 -8.39 -4.32
CA ASN A 317 23.48 -8.26 -3.61
C ASN A 317 24.51 -9.32 -4.03
N GLN A 318 24.69 -9.46 -5.34
CA GLN A 318 25.69 -10.32 -5.98
C GLN A 318 26.62 -9.47 -6.86
N PRO A 319 27.50 -8.64 -6.27
CA PRO A 319 28.29 -7.66 -7.02
C PRO A 319 29.25 -8.30 -8.04
N ALA A 320 29.74 -9.51 -7.77
CA ALA A 320 30.56 -10.28 -8.73
C ALA A 320 29.79 -10.64 -10.02
N ASN A 321 28.46 -10.66 -9.97
CA ASN A 321 27.56 -10.95 -11.08
C ASN A 321 26.86 -9.69 -11.62
N GLY A 322 27.28 -8.49 -11.17
CA GLY A 322 26.71 -7.21 -11.62
C GLY A 322 25.41 -6.79 -10.93
N PHE A 323 25.02 -7.44 -9.83
CA PHE A 323 23.81 -7.10 -9.07
C PHE A 323 24.18 -6.38 -7.76
N PRO A 324 23.80 -5.09 -7.59
CA PRO A 324 24.14 -4.33 -6.41
C PRO A 324 23.35 -4.78 -5.16
N PRO A 325 23.77 -4.38 -3.95
CA PRO A 325 22.91 -4.43 -2.77
C PRO A 325 21.67 -3.53 -2.93
N PRO A 326 20.62 -3.70 -2.12
CA PRO A 326 19.51 -2.76 -2.10
C PRO A 326 19.96 -1.36 -1.70
N PRO A 327 19.35 -0.29 -2.26
CA PRO A 327 19.54 1.06 -1.74
C PRO A 327 19.06 1.14 -0.28
N PRO A 328 19.51 2.12 0.52
CA PRO A 328 19.01 2.30 1.88
C PRO A 328 17.52 2.68 1.89
N GLY A 329 16.79 2.27 2.93
CA GLY A 329 15.38 2.61 3.12
C GLY A 329 14.38 1.65 2.46
N VAL A 330 14.82 0.50 1.97
CA VAL A 330 13.94 -0.54 1.41
C VAL A 330 13.43 -1.44 2.54
N LEU A 331 12.13 -1.70 2.57
CA LEU A 331 11.50 -2.53 3.60
C LEU A 331 11.27 -3.96 3.10
N SER A 332 11.73 -4.92 3.90
CA SER A 332 11.38 -6.33 3.73
C SER A 332 9.96 -6.63 4.21
N GLY A 333 9.28 -7.57 3.55
CA GLY A 333 7.97 -8.06 3.98
C GLY A 333 7.94 -8.58 5.43
N GLY A 334 9.06 -9.12 5.92
CA GLY A 334 9.22 -9.50 7.31
C GLY A 334 8.73 -10.89 7.67
N PRO A 335 8.64 -11.21 8.97
CA PRO A 335 8.35 -12.57 9.40
C PRO A 335 6.96 -13.04 8.96
N ASN A 336 6.90 -14.24 8.36
CA ASN A 336 5.68 -14.89 7.94
C ASN A 336 5.57 -16.23 8.66
N GLY A 337 4.56 -16.39 9.52
CA GLY A 337 4.36 -17.58 10.34
C GLY A 337 4.01 -18.85 9.57
N ASN A 338 3.60 -18.72 8.30
CA ASN A 338 3.33 -19.83 7.39
C ASN A 338 4.01 -19.58 6.04
N PRO A 339 5.35 -19.55 5.99
CA PRO A 339 6.06 -19.28 4.75
C PRO A 339 5.87 -20.45 3.78
N SER A 340 5.70 -20.13 2.50
CA SER A 340 5.35 -21.10 1.45
C SER A 340 6.45 -21.26 0.40
N ASP A 341 7.51 -20.46 0.48
CA ASP A 341 8.64 -20.55 -0.44
C ASP A 341 9.60 -21.71 -0.10
N PRO A 342 10.20 -22.37 -1.12
CA PRO A 342 11.14 -23.46 -0.89
C PRO A 342 12.31 -23.09 0.02
N ALA A 343 12.88 -21.88 -0.11
CA ALA A 343 14.04 -21.46 0.69
C ALA A 343 13.70 -21.40 2.19
N ALA A 344 12.55 -20.82 2.54
CA ALA A 344 12.05 -20.76 3.91
C ALA A 344 11.69 -22.15 4.47
N ILE A 345 11.11 -23.02 3.65
CA ILE A 345 10.79 -24.40 4.02
C ILE A 345 12.08 -25.17 4.31
N ASP A 346 13.07 -25.09 3.43
CA ASP A 346 14.37 -25.78 3.55
C ASP A 346 15.19 -25.23 4.74
N ALA A 347 15.06 -23.94 5.04
CA ALA A 347 15.62 -23.31 6.24
C ALA A 347 14.86 -23.67 7.55
N GLY A 348 13.82 -24.50 7.47
CA GLY A 348 13.04 -24.97 8.60
C GLY A 348 12.27 -23.85 9.30
N LEU A 349 11.77 -22.86 8.57
CA LEU A 349 10.99 -21.75 9.14
C LEU A 349 9.56 -22.18 9.51
N VAL A 350 8.99 -23.17 8.81
CA VAL A 350 7.65 -23.70 9.09
C VAL A 350 7.56 -24.26 10.52
N GLY A 351 6.61 -23.76 11.30
CA GLY A 351 6.38 -24.18 12.69
C GLY A 351 7.29 -23.49 13.72
N LYS A 352 8.20 -22.60 13.31
CA LYS A 352 8.88 -21.70 14.26
C LYS A 352 7.87 -20.71 14.87
N PRO A 353 8.18 -20.11 16.05
CA PRO A 353 7.41 -18.98 16.55
C PRO A 353 7.28 -17.90 15.44
N PRO A 354 6.07 -17.39 15.13
CA PRO A 354 5.85 -16.57 13.93
C PRO A 354 6.79 -15.36 13.80
N ALA A 355 7.07 -14.67 14.91
CA ALA A 355 8.00 -13.54 14.96
C ALA A 355 9.47 -13.88 14.63
N LYS A 356 9.81 -15.17 14.55
CA LYS A 356 11.14 -15.69 14.18
C LYS A 356 11.16 -16.35 12.80
N SER A 357 10.05 -16.34 12.07
CA SER A 357 9.90 -17.01 10.78
C SER A 357 10.29 -16.06 9.64
N TYR A 358 11.59 -15.76 9.57
CA TYR A 358 12.20 -14.85 8.60
C TYR A 358 13.63 -15.30 8.29
N MET A 359 14.08 -15.05 7.06
CA MET A 359 15.49 -15.16 6.66
C MET A 359 15.85 -14.06 5.67
N ASP A 360 17.03 -13.47 5.83
CA ASP A 360 17.56 -12.50 4.87
C ASP A 360 18.25 -13.23 3.71
N ASP A 361 17.43 -13.74 2.79
CA ASP A 361 17.87 -14.51 1.63
C ASP A 361 17.03 -14.11 0.41
N PHE A 362 17.69 -13.95 -0.75
CA PHE A 362 17.06 -13.46 -1.96
C PHE A 362 16.13 -14.52 -2.60
N ASP A 363 16.24 -15.79 -2.24
CA ASP A 363 15.31 -16.84 -2.68
C ASP A 363 14.05 -16.92 -1.80
N SER A 364 14.04 -16.26 -0.62
CA SER A 364 12.89 -16.29 0.30
C SER A 364 11.84 -15.21 -0.01
N TYR A 365 11.05 -15.41 -1.06
CA TYR A 365 10.02 -14.44 -1.44
C TYR A 365 8.91 -14.25 -0.38
N SER A 366 8.55 -15.30 0.38
CA SER A 366 7.42 -15.19 1.31
C SER A 366 7.77 -14.54 2.65
N THR A 367 9.06 -14.29 2.90
CA THR A 367 9.55 -13.60 4.11
C THR A 367 10.42 -12.38 3.81
N ASN A 368 11.03 -12.30 2.62
CA ASN A 368 12.06 -11.31 2.32
C ASN A 368 11.92 -10.58 0.98
N GLU A 369 10.74 -10.61 0.35
CA GLU A 369 10.42 -9.73 -0.78
C GLU A 369 10.40 -8.25 -0.35
N VAL A 370 10.27 -7.36 -1.33
CA VAL A 370 10.08 -5.91 -1.14
C VAL A 370 8.92 -5.46 -2.03
N ALA A 371 8.12 -4.49 -1.59
CA ALA A 371 6.95 -4.04 -2.35
C ALA A 371 6.62 -2.56 -2.10
N ILE A 372 5.98 -1.93 -3.09
CA ILE A 372 5.56 -0.52 -3.01
C ILE A 372 4.56 -0.28 -1.88
N ASN A 373 3.64 -1.21 -1.62
CA ASN A 373 2.64 -1.09 -0.55
C ASN A 373 3.21 -1.38 0.85
N TRP A 374 4.50 -1.71 0.94
CA TRP A 374 5.22 -1.90 2.20
C TRP A 374 6.11 -0.69 2.47
N ASN A 375 6.79 -0.18 1.44
CA ASN A 375 7.56 1.04 1.52
C ASN A 375 6.70 2.30 1.65
N ALA A 376 5.49 2.33 1.07
CA ALA A 376 4.60 3.48 1.16
C ALA A 376 4.21 3.86 2.61
N PRO A 377 3.81 2.93 3.50
CA PRO A 377 3.56 3.26 4.91
C PRO A 377 4.83 3.42 5.76
N LEU A 378 6.02 3.11 5.23
CA LEU A 378 7.29 3.43 5.88
C LEU A 378 7.71 4.90 5.66
N ALA A 379 7.42 5.42 4.46
CA ALA A 379 7.68 6.80 4.05
C ALA A 379 6.75 7.78 4.77
#